data_AF-A0A3M2JRT4-F1
#
_entry.id   AF-A0A3M2JRT4-F1
#
_cell.length_a   1.000
_cell.length_b   1.000
_cell.length_c   1.000
_cell.angle_alpha   90.00
_cell.angle_beta   90.00
_cell.angle_gamma   90.00
#
_symmetry.space_group_name_H-M   'P 1'
#
loop_
_entity.id
_entity.type
_entity.pdbx_description
1 polymer ?
#
loop_
_entity_poly.entity_id
_entity_poly.type
_entity_poly.pdbx_seq_one_letter_code
_entity_poly.pdbx_strand_id
1 'polypeptide(L)'
;MEFPDRMSHKVVSRDEPIFNEVCELLELEADQVDYLVYEDFDEVDYTMYEDFDDLEATETWTPEHRIIEVYYMDGTKEEIEIELDSELDETLKRLLGDL
;
A
#
# COMPACT_ATOMS: atom_id res chain seq x y z
N MET A 1 11.16 9.90 22.16
CA MET A 1 10.59 10.24 20.85
C MET A 1 9.81 9.02 20.44
N GLU A 2 8.50 9.10 20.63
CA GLU A 2 7.55 8.09 20.15
C GLU A 2 7.36 8.37 18.66
N PHE A 3 7.61 7.37 17.82
CA PHE A 3 7.32 7.42 16.39
C PHE A 3 5.80 7.62 16.23
N PRO A 4 5.29 8.34 15.22
CA PRO A 4 3.87 8.32 14.92
C PRO A 4 3.48 6.90 14.47
N ASP A 5 3.01 6.11 15.44
CA ASP A 5 2.74 4.67 15.36
C ASP A 5 1.39 4.35 14.68
N ARG A 6 1.04 5.03 13.59
CA ARG A 6 -0.23 4.78 12.89
C ARG A 6 -0.12 4.90 11.37
N MET A 7 0.81 4.16 10.77
CA MET A 7 0.58 3.68 9.41
C MET A 7 -0.31 2.44 9.54
N SER A 8 -1.61 2.60 9.27
CA SER A 8 -2.54 1.47 9.19
C SER A 8 -2.16 0.64 7.97
N HIS A 9 -1.33 -0.38 8.15
CA HIS A 9 -1.02 -1.32 7.07
C HIS A 9 -1.88 -2.57 7.23
N LYS A 10 -2.50 -3.02 6.14
CA LYS A 10 -3.21 -4.28 6.09
C LYS A 10 -2.29 -5.32 5.45
N VAL A 11 -1.96 -6.36 6.22
CA VAL A 11 -1.23 -7.51 5.71
C VAL A 11 -2.21 -8.56 5.24
N VAL A 12 -2.03 -9.05 4.02
CA VAL A 12 -2.78 -10.17 3.43
C VAL A 12 -1.83 -11.32 3.24
N SER A 13 -1.89 -12.31 4.12
CA SER A 13 -1.11 -13.55 3.99
C SER A 13 -1.90 -14.62 3.28
N ARG A 14 -1.21 -15.65 2.77
CA ARG A 14 -1.81 -16.84 2.15
C ARG A 14 -2.85 -17.60 2.97
N ASP A 15 -2.86 -17.41 4.29
CA ASP A 15 -3.84 -18.02 5.19
C ASP A 15 -5.18 -17.26 5.22
N GLU A 16 -5.21 -16.02 4.72
CA GLU A 16 -6.43 -15.21 4.65
C GLU A 16 -7.32 -15.68 3.47
N PRO A 17 -8.65 -15.77 3.65
CA PRO A 17 -9.56 -16.22 2.59
C PRO A 17 -9.58 -15.31 1.36
N ILE A 18 -9.24 -14.03 1.55
CA ILE A 18 -9.19 -13.00 0.50
C ILE A 18 -7.88 -13.02 -0.30
N PHE A 19 -6.86 -13.78 0.12
CA PHE A 19 -5.53 -13.74 -0.50
C PHE A 19 -5.55 -14.07 -2.00
N ASN A 20 -6.21 -15.16 -2.38
CA ASN A 20 -6.28 -15.56 -3.78
C ASN A 20 -7.00 -14.50 -4.63
N GLU A 21 -8.08 -13.92 -4.10
CA GLU A 21 -8.85 -12.88 -4.80
C GLU A 21 -8.03 -11.60 -4.98
N VAL A 22 -7.24 -11.20 -3.96
CA VAL A 22 -6.31 -10.07 -4.05
C VAL A 22 -5.20 -10.34 -5.07
N CYS A 23 -4.61 -11.54 -5.08
CA CYS A 23 -3.62 -11.91 -6.09
C CYS A 23 -4.21 -11.90 -7.50
N GLU A 24 -5.43 -12.42 -7.69
CA GLU A 24 -6.12 -12.39 -9.00
C GLU A 24 -6.38 -10.96 -9.48
N LEU A 25 -6.79 -10.06 -8.59
CA LEU A 25 -7.00 -8.64 -8.92
C LEU A 25 -5.71 -7.92 -9.33
N LEU A 26 -4.59 -8.28 -8.70
CA LEU A 26 -3.28 -7.71 -8.99
C LEU A 26 -2.54 -8.44 -10.11
N GLU A 27 -3.19 -9.40 -10.77
CA GLU A 27 -2.61 -10.23 -11.82
C GLU A 27 -1.35 -11.01 -11.37
N LEU A 28 -1.30 -11.38 -10.08
CA LEU A 28 -0.19 -12.10 -9.44
C LEU A 28 -0.41 -13.61 -9.40
N GLU A 29 0.69 -14.36 -9.48
CA GLU A 29 0.68 -15.81 -9.24
C GLU A 29 0.66 -16.13 -7.74
N ALA A 30 -0.52 -16.43 -7.19
CA ALA A 30 -0.71 -16.71 -5.75
C ALA A 30 0.22 -17.81 -5.17
N ASP A 31 0.66 -18.78 -6.00
CA ASP A 31 1.62 -19.82 -5.59
C ASP A 31 3.01 -19.24 -5.29
N GLN A 32 3.39 -18.13 -5.94
CA GLN A 32 4.69 -17.49 -5.79
C GLN A 32 4.73 -16.41 -4.69
N VAL A 33 3.56 -15.89 -4.30
CA VAL A 33 3.43 -14.83 -3.30
C VAL A 33 3.35 -15.43 -1.88
N ASP A 34 4.10 -14.87 -0.95
CA ASP A 34 4.06 -15.23 0.47
C ASP A 34 3.01 -14.40 1.22
N TYR A 35 3.09 -13.07 1.10
CA TYR A 35 2.13 -12.11 1.63
C TYR A 35 2.19 -10.78 0.87
N LEU A 36 1.14 -9.97 1.03
CA LEU A 36 1.05 -8.60 0.53
C LEU A 36 0.87 -7.63 1.69
N VAL A 37 1.44 -6.44 1.55
CA VAL A 37 1.25 -5.33 2.49
C VAL A 37 0.59 -4.19 1.74
N TYR A 38 -0.60 -3.83 2.18
CA TYR A 38 -1.39 -2.72 1.66
C TYR A 38 -1.27 -1.55 2.62
N GLU A 39 -0.59 -0.49 2.19
CA GLU A 39 -0.49 0.73 2.97
C GLU A 39 -1.80 1.52 2.84
N ASP A 40 -2.42 1.82 3.99
CA ASP A 40 -3.58 2.70 4.03
C ASP A 40 -3.15 4.11 4.38
N PHE A 41 -3.48 5.03 3.48
CA PHE A 41 -2.99 6.40 3.47
C PHE A 41 -3.92 7.40 4.16
N ASP A 42 -4.95 6.95 4.89
CA ASP A 42 -5.98 7.86 5.44
C ASP A 42 -5.37 8.99 6.30
N GLU A 43 -4.12 8.83 6.80
CA GLU A 43 -3.37 9.89 7.48
C GLU A 43 -1.85 9.92 7.18
N VAL A 44 -1.37 9.44 6.03
CA VAL A 44 0.08 9.51 5.78
C VAL A 44 0.47 10.90 5.29
N ASP A 45 0.89 11.72 6.25
CA ASP A 45 1.61 12.97 6.04
C ASP A 45 2.98 12.64 5.42
N TYR A 46 3.04 12.50 4.08
CA TYR A 46 4.31 12.53 3.36
C TYR A 46 4.82 13.97 3.33
N THR A 47 5.16 14.51 4.50
CA THR A 47 6.17 15.55 4.55
C THR A 47 7.48 14.87 4.14
N MET A 48 7.78 14.88 2.84
CA MET A 48 9.15 14.67 2.38
C MET A 48 9.98 15.73 3.10
N TYR A 49 10.75 15.31 4.10
CA TYR A 49 11.81 16.14 4.65
C TYR A 49 12.92 16.20 3.60
N GLU A 50 12.72 17.03 2.57
CA GLU A 50 13.83 17.64 1.85
C GLU A 50 14.44 18.68 2.80
N ASP A 51 15.28 18.20 3.70
CA ASP A 51 16.24 19.06 4.38
C ASP A 51 17.21 19.55 3.30
N PHE A 52 16.95 20.71 2.68
CA PHE A 52 17.95 21.73 2.31
C PHE A 52 17.25 22.96 1.69
N ASP A 53 17.15 24.00 2.53
CA ASP A 53 17.13 25.44 2.22
C ASP A 53 16.25 25.93 1.05
N ASP A 54 15.21 26.69 1.41
CA ASP A 54 14.59 27.72 0.56
C ASP A 54 13.60 27.24 -0.52
N LEU A 55 12.42 26.73 -0.15
CA LEU A 55 11.25 26.80 -1.05
C LEU A 55 9.93 27.12 -0.33
N GLU A 56 9.35 28.20 -0.83
CA GLU A 56 7.97 28.65 -0.70
C GLU A 56 6.98 27.53 -1.09
N ALA A 57 5.82 27.52 -0.42
CA ALA A 57 4.66 26.64 -0.62
C ALA A 57 4.81 25.20 -0.09
N THR A 58 4.17 24.97 1.06
CA THR A 58 3.69 23.66 1.51
C THR A 58 2.64 23.15 0.51
N GLU A 59 3.08 22.56 -0.59
CA GLU A 59 2.23 21.69 -1.40
C GLU A 59 1.97 20.44 -0.57
N THR A 60 0.77 20.30 -0.02
CA THR A 60 0.26 19.01 0.45
C THR A 60 0.28 18.07 -0.74
N TRP A 61 1.35 17.29 -0.87
CA TRP A 61 1.44 16.21 -1.84
C TRP A 61 0.47 15.12 -1.37
N THR A 62 -0.78 15.20 -1.84
CA THR A 62 -1.71 14.10 -1.71
C THR A 62 -1.20 12.99 -2.61
N PRO A 63 -0.88 11.79 -2.09
CA PRO A 63 -0.41 10.70 -2.93
C PRO A 63 -1.45 10.43 -4.01
N GLU A 64 -1.06 10.43 -5.28
CA GLU A 64 -1.98 10.10 -6.39
C GLU A 64 -2.12 8.59 -6.56
N HIS A 65 -1.23 7.82 -5.91
CA HIS A 65 -1.15 6.37 -6.01
C HIS A 65 -1.03 5.74 -4.62
N ARG A 66 -1.59 4.55 -4.47
CA ARG A 66 -1.40 3.66 -3.33
C ARG A 66 -0.36 2.61 -3.67
N ILE A 67 0.51 2.30 -2.71
CA ILE A 67 1.57 1.31 -2.87
C ILE A 67 1.12 0.00 -2.21
N ILE A 68 1.35 -1.10 -2.93
CA ILE A 68 1.20 -2.47 -2.42
C ILE A 68 2.55 -3.14 -2.51
N GLU A 69 3.11 -3.53 -1.37
CA GLU A 69 4.32 -4.35 -1.35
C GLU A 69 3.95 -5.83 -1.47
N VAL A 70 4.53 -6.51 -2.44
CA VAL A 70 4.36 -7.94 -2.69
C VAL A 70 5.65 -8.65 -2.26
N TYR A 71 5.53 -9.57 -1.31
CA TYR A 71 6.65 -10.39 -0.85
C TYR A 71 6.50 -11.80 -1.42
N TYR A 72 7.48 -12.21 -2.24
CA TYR A 72 7.49 -13.52 -2.89
C TYR A 72 8.19 -14.57 -2.02
N MET A 73 7.85 -15.85 -2.23
CA MET A 73 8.46 -16.98 -1.51
C MET A 73 9.97 -17.12 -1.73
N ASP A 74 10.48 -16.64 -2.86
CA ASP A 74 11.92 -16.63 -3.17
C ASP A 74 12.68 -15.52 -2.40
N GLY A 75 11.96 -14.69 -1.62
CA GLY A 75 12.53 -13.56 -0.88
C GLY A 75 12.66 -12.29 -1.73
N THR A 76 12.18 -12.31 -2.96
CA THR A 76 12.04 -11.11 -3.80
C THR A 76 10.90 -10.24 -3.28
N LYS A 77 11.03 -8.92 -3.40
CA LYS A 77 9.93 -7.97 -3.19
C LYS A 77 9.62 -7.20 -4.47
N GLU A 78 8.36 -6.84 -4.65
CA GLU A 78 7.90 -5.95 -5.72
C GLU A 78 6.95 -4.91 -5.12
N GLU A 79 6.90 -3.73 -5.73
CA GLU A 79 6.02 -2.64 -5.34
C GLU A 79 5.07 -2.38 -6.51
N ILE A 80 3.76 -2.47 -6.24
CA ILE A 80 2.71 -2.19 -7.21
C ILE A 80 2.08 -0.85 -6.83
N GLU A 81 2.14 0.11 -7.74
CA GLU A 81 1.50 1.41 -7.62
C GLU A 81 0.12 1.36 -8.29
N ILE A 82 -0.93 1.66 -7.54
CA ILE A 82 -2.31 1.74 -8.05
C ILE A 82 -2.80 3.18 -7.93
N GLU A 83 -3.47 3.72 -8.95
CA GLU A 83 -4.06 5.06 -8.87
C GLU A 83 -5.16 5.11 -7.80
N LEU A 84 -5.16 6.13 -6.95
CA LEU A 84 -6.21 6.33 -5.95
C LEU A 84 -7.55 6.57 -6.61
N ASP A 85 -8.63 6.10 -5.97
CA ASP A 85 -10.02 6.19 -6.46
C ASP A 85 -10.26 5.47 -7.81
N SER A 86 -9.29 4.69 -8.29
CA SER A 86 -9.47 3.79 -9.42
C SER A 86 -10.42 2.65 -9.07
N GLU A 87 -10.99 2.00 -10.08
CA GLU A 87 -11.83 0.81 -9.88
C GLU A 87 -11.08 -0.30 -9.13
N LEU A 88 -9.76 -0.40 -9.34
CA LEU A 88 -8.89 -1.35 -8.64
C LEU A 88 -8.73 -0.97 -7.16
N ASP A 89 -8.43 0.29 -6.85
CA ASP A 89 -8.30 0.78 -5.47
C ASP A 89 -9.60 0.58 -4.68
N GLU A 90 -10.74 0.97 -5.25
CA GLU A 90 -12.06 0.81 -4.62
C GLU A 90 -12.44 -0.66 -4.41
N THR A 91 -12.05 -1.54 -5.33
CA THR A 91 -12.29 -2.98 -5.18
C THR A 91 -11.42 -3.57 -4.06
N LEU A 92 -10.14 -3.20 -4.01
CA LEU A 92 -9.22 -3.64 -2.97
C LEU A 92 -9.66 -3.15 -1.58
N LYS A 93 -10.05 -1.88 -1.43
CA LYS A 93 -10.62 -1.36 -0.17
C LYS A 93 -11.81 -2.20 0.31
N ARG A 94 -12.74 -2.54 -0.59
CA ARG A 94 -13.92 -3.35 -0.25
C ARG A 94 -13.56 -4.78 0.18
N LEU A 95 -12.57 -5.39 -0.46
CA LEU A 95 -12.13 -6.75 -0.13
C LEU A 95 -11.35 -6.82 1.17
N LEU A 96 -10.48 -5.84 1.38
CA LEU A 96 -9.67 -5.73 2.59
C LEU A 96 -10.49 -5.29 3.80
N GLY A 97 -11.70 -4.77 3.55
CA GLY A 97 -12.60 -4.15 4.50
C GLY A 97 -12.20 -2.69 4.73
N ASP A 98 -13.17 -1.77 4.72
CA ASP A 98 -12.97 -0.39 5.17
C ASP A 98 -12.14 -0.41 6.47
N LEU A 99 -10.94 0.18 6.44
CA LEU A 99 -10.07 0.37 7.59
C LEU A 99 -10.63 1.45 8.54
#